data_AF-A0A1T4RI08-F1
#
_entry.id   AF-A0A1T4RI08-F1
#
_cell.length_a   1.000
_cell.length_b   1.000
_cell.length_c   1.000
_cell.angle_alpha   90.00
_cell.angle_beta   90.00
_cell.angle_gamma   90.00
#
_symmetry.space_group_name_H-M   'P 1'
#
loop_
_entity.id
_entity.type
_entity.pdbx_description
1 polymer ?
#
loop_
_entity_poly.entity_id
_entity_poly.type
_entity_poly.pdbx_seq_one_letter_code
_entity_poly.pdbx_strand_id
1 'polypeptide(L)'
;QSIAQKSLNDLPSHVQDIYQKYEKGGWKGNVAGQTQGTGAGGAYKNRNSALPTIDSNGKTITYKEFDVNNYNGINRDSERFVRGSDGSTYYTDDHYRTFTKIK
;
A
#
# COMPACT_ATOMS: atom_id res chain seq x y z
N GLN A 1 -18.32 1.24 4.87
CA GLN A 1 -18.06 0.42 3.67
C GLN A 1 -17.22 -0.77 4.11
N SER A 2 -17.52 -1.99 3.66
CA SER A 2 -16.73 -3.18 4.01
C SER A 2 -15.53 -3.29 3.06
N ILE A 3 -14.32 -3.31 3.62
CA ILE A 3 -13.09 -3.55 2.86
C ILE A 3 -12.89 -5.06 2.77
N ALA A 4 -12.71 -5.60 1.57
CA ALA A 4 -12.41 -7.02 1.38
C ALA A 4 -11.11 -7.39 2.12
N GLN A 5 -11.01 -8.61 2.63
CA GLN A 5 -9.81 -9.08 3.32
C GLN A 5 -9.28 -10.34 2.62
N LYS A 6 -7.98 -10.37 2.33
CA LYS A 6 -7.30 -11.51 1.69
C LYS A 6 -5.98 -11.81 2.39
N SER A 7 -5.54 -13.07 2.35
CA SER A 7 -4.15 -13.40 2.72
C SER A 7 -3.22 -12.85 1.64
N LEU A 8 -1.97 -12.53 2.01
CA LEU A 8 -0.94 -12.18 1.03
C LEU A 8 -0.83 -13.23 -0.08
N ASN A 9 -0.93 -14.51 0.28
CA ASN A 9 -0.80 -15.64 -0.66
C ASN A 9 -1.93 -15.72 -1.69
N ASP A 10 -3.05 -15.01 -1.47
CA ASP A 10 -4.18 -14.93 -2.41
C ASP A 10 -4.03 -13.80 -3.44
N LEU A 11 -2.97 -12.98 -3.34
CA LEU A 11 -2.68 -11.89 -4.27
C LEU A 11 -1.77 -12.37 -5.41
N PRO A 12 -1.68 -11.65 -6.54
CA PRO A 12 -0.74 -11.98 -7.61
C PRO A 12 0.71 -12.04 -7.12
N SER A 13 1.54 -12.91 -7.71
CA SER A 13 2.90 -13.18 -7.22
C SER A 13 3.78 -11.93 -7.15
N HIS A 14 3.68 -11.01 -8.12
CA HIS A 14 4.47 -9.77 -8.10
C HIS A 14 4.13 -8.88 -6.90
N VAL A 15 2.85 -8.86 -6.49
CA VAL A 15 2.37 -8.15 -5.30
C VAL A 15 2.96 -8.79 -4.04
N GLN A 16 2.98 -10.12 -3.99
CA GLN A 16 3.59 -10.85 -2.86
C GLN A 16 5.08 -10.53 -2.71
N ASP A 17 5.82 -10.60 -3.81
CA ASP A 17 7.26 -10.37 -3.84
C ASP A 17 7.63 -8.97 -3.37
N ILE A 18 6.93 -7.94 -3.87
CA ILE A 18 7.21 -6.56 -3.51
C ILE A 18 6.73 -6.22 -2.09
N TYR A 19 5.62 -6.81 -1.62
CA TYR A 19 5.20 -6.72 -0.21
C TYR A 19 6.32 -7.22 0.72
N GLN A 20 6.88 -8.40 0.45
CA GLN A 20 7.92 -8.99 1.28
C GLN A 20 9.19 -8.12 1.32
N LYS A 21 9.54 -7.50 0.18
CA LYS A 21 10.66 -6.54 0.13
C LYS A 21 10.38 -5.30 0.98
N TYR A 22 9.19 -4.73 0.90
CA TYR A 22 8.82 -3.58 1.73
C TYR A 22 8.79 -3.94 3.21
N GLU A 23 8.29 -5.13 3.56
CA GLU A 23 8.24 -5.56 4.95
C GLU A 23 9.64 -5.79 5.52
N LYS A 24 10.52 -6.45 4.74
CA LYS A 24 11.94 -6.58 5.10
C LYS A 24 12.63 -5.22 5.23
N GLY A 25 12.24 -4.24 4.42
CA GLY A 25 12.72 -2.86 4.46
C GLY A 25 12.06 -1.98 5.52
N GLY A 26 11.06 -2.49 6.25
CA GLY A 26 10.32 -1.76 7.27
C GLY A 26 9.50 -0.58 6.74
N TRP A 27 9.04 -0.63 5.49
CA TRP A 27 8.16 0.38 4.89
C TRP A 27 8.73 1.82 4.93
N LYS A 28 10.06 1.97 4.78
CA LYS A 28 10.76 3.27 4.90
C LYS A 28 10.87 4.07 3.60
N GLY A 29 10.62 3.46 2.46
CA GLY A 29 10.81 4.06 1.14
C GLY A 29 11.05 2.97 0.09
N ASN A 30 11.69 3.33 -1.02
CA ASN A 30 11.99 2.38 -2.09
C ASN A 30 12.89 1.23 -1.61
N VAL A 31 12.71 0.07 -2.25
CA VAL A 31 13.47 -1.16 -1.97
C VAL A 31 14.40 -1.48 -3.13
N ALA A 32 15.40 -2.35 -2.88
CA ALA A 32 16.38 -2.73 -3.89
C ALA A 32 15.72 -3.30 -5.16
N GLY A 33 16.18 -2.83 -6.32
CA GLY A 33 15.65 -3.20 -7.63
C GLY A 33 14.51 -2.33 -8.16
N GLN A 34 14.05 -1.33 -7.40
CA GLN A 34 13.09 -0.36 -7.92
C GLN A 34 13.72 0.70 -8.81
N THR A 35 13.04 1.08 -9.88
CA THR A 35 13.52 2.11 -10.82
C THR A 35 13.32 3.52 -10.26
N GLN A 36 14.20 4.44 -10.66
CA GLN A 36 14.02 5.87 -10.37
C GLN A 36 12.67 6.34 -10.91
N GLY A 37 11.92 7.08 -10.07
CA GLY A 37 10.55 7.52 -10.37
C GLY A 37 9.46 6.68 -9.72
N THR A 38 9.80 5.49 -9.21
CA THR A 38 8.90 4.67 -8.37
C THR A 38 8.66 5.37 -7.04
N GLY A 39 7.41 5.61 -6.66
CA GLY A 39 7.03 6.30 -5.44
C GLY A 39 6.89 5.34 -4.25
N ALA A 40 7.55 5.65 -3.13
CA ALA A 40 7.42 4.86 -1.90
C ALA A 40 7.60 5.73 -0.65
N GLY A 41 6.64 5.67 0.26
CA GLY A 41 6.66 6.39 1.54
C GLY A 41 6.00 7.76 1.52
N GLY A 42 5.38 8.16 0.40
CA GLY A 42 4.58 9.38 0.30
C GLY A 42 3.33 9.32 1.18
N ALA A 43 2.80 10.48 1.59
CA ALA A 43 1.60 10.52 2.45
C ALA A 43 0.32 10.26 1.64
N TYR A 44 -0.45 9.24 2.02
CA TYR A 44 -1.80 9.02 1.53
C TYR A 44 -2.81 9.71 2.46
N LYS A 45 -3.55 10.68 1.94
CA LYS A 45 -4.40 11.55 2.76
C LYS A 45 -5.75 10.93 3.16
N ASN A 46 -6.15 9.81 2.56
CA ASN A 46 -7.45 9.17 2.83
C ASN A 46 -8.64 10.16 2.80
N ARG A 47 -8.69 11.05 1.79
CA ARG A 47 -9.61 12.22 1.78
C ARG A 47 -11.10 11.84 1.72
N ASN A 48 -11.41 10.71 1.11
CA ASN A 48 -12.76 10.15 1.02
C ASN A 48 -13.09 9.20 2.18
N SER A 49 -12.19 9.05 3.15
CA SER A 49 -12.32 8.10 4.27
C SER A 49 -12.64 6.67 3.82
N ALA A 50 -12.05 6.24 2.69
CA ALA A 50 -12.18 4.87 2.19
C ALA A 50 -11.50 3.84 3.12
N LEU A 51 -10.48 4.27 3.86
CA LEU A 51 -9.82 3.48 4.90
C LEU A 51 -10.23 3.96 6.30
N PRO A 52 -10.10 3.13 7.36
CA PRO A 52 -10.33 3.55 8.73
C PRO A 52 -9.53 4.81 9.11
N THR A 53 -10.11 5.69 9.92
CA THR A 53 -9.42 6.92 10.35
C THR A 53 -8.85 6.79 11.77
N ILE A 54 -9.34 5.82 12.54
CA ILE A 54 -9.04 5.60 13.94
C ILE A 54 -8.71 4.12 14.15
N ASP A 55 -7.67 3.84 14.93
CA ASP A 55 -7.27 2.47 15.29
C ASP A 55 -8.12 1.89 16.44
N SER A 56 -7.84 0.64 16.83
CA SER A 56 -8.57 -0.04 17.90
C SER A 56 -8.42 0.62 19.28
N ASN A 57 -7.42 1.49 19.46
CA ASN A 57 -7.14 2.20 20.70
C ASN A 57 -7.66 3.65 20.67
N GLY A 58 -8.38 4.06 19.62
CA GLY A 58 -8.91 5.41 19.50
C GLY A 58 -7.93 6.45 18.94
N LYS A 59 -6.77 6.04 18.41
CA LYS A 59 -5.77 6.96 17.85
C LYS A 59 -5.95 7.15 16.34
N THR A 60 -5.73 8.37 15.86
CA THR A 60 -5.73 8.69 14.43
C THR A 60 -4.69 7.88 13.66
N ILE A 61 -5.14 7.23 12.58
CA ILE A 61 -4.28 6.50 11.66
C ILE A 61 -3.75 7.47 10.59
N THR A 62 -2.44 7.48 10.43
CA THR A 62 -1.79 8.12 9.27
C THR A 62 -1.41 7.06 8.25
N TYR A 63 -1.44 7.42 6.98
CA TYR A 63 -1.20 6.48 5.89
C TYR A 63 -0.05 6.92 4.99
N LYS A 64 0.73 5.95 4.56
CA LYS A 64 1.74 6.10 3.50
C LYS A 64 1.43 5.21 2.32
N GLU A 65 1.80 5.64 1.13
CA GLU A 65 1.63 4.89 -0.12
C GLU A 65 2.96 4.38 -0.68
N PHE A 66 2.89 3.22 -1.33
CA PHE A 66 4.02 2.51 -1.92
C PHE A 66 3.61 1.89 -3.24
N ASP A 67 4.31 2.24 -4.32
CA ASP A 67 4.11 1.66 -5.64
C ASP A 67 4.44 0.16 -5.62
N VAL A 68 3.58 -0.65 -6.23
CA VAL A 68 3.75 -2.10 -6.34
C VAL A 68 4.70 -2.44 -7.49
N ASN A 69 4.52 -1.77 -8.64
CA ASN A 69 5.35 -1.96 -9.82
C ASN A 69 6.34 -0.82 -10.01
N ASN A 70 7.36 -1.09 -10.83
CA ASN A 70 8.34 -0.09 -11.22
C ASN A 70 7.74 0.98 -12.13
N TYR A 71 8.23 2.21 -11.98
CA TYR A 71 7.95 3.28 -12.94
C TYR A 71 8.45 2.90 -14.33
N ASN A 72 7.57 3.04 -15.34
CA ASN A 72 7.83 2.63 -16.72
C ASN A 72 8.57 3.68 -17.58
N GLY A 73 8.91 4.83 -17.01
CA GLY A 73 9.53 5.95 -17.74
C GLY A 73 8.56 7.08 -18.14
N ILE A 74 7.26 6.81 -18.16
CA ILE A 74 6.20 7.75 -18.59
C ILE A 74 5.24 8.08 -17.44
N ASN A 75 4.70 7.05 -16.79
CA ASN A 75 3.73 7.18 -15.74
C ASN A 75 3.86 6.04 -14.73
N ARG A 76 3.49 6.32 -13.48
CA ARG A 76 3.21 5.25 -12.51
C ARG A 76 1.88 4.60 -12.90
N ASP A 77 1.73 3.32 -12.61
CA ASP A 77 0.48 2.59 -12.84
C ASP A 77 -0.55 2.87 -11.74
N SER A 78 -1.55 2.00 -11.59
CA SER A 78 -2.60 2.12 -10.57
C SER A 78 -2.33 1.33 -9.29
N GLU A 79 -1.33 0.43 -9.26
CA GLU A 79 -1.16 -0.53 -8.17
C GLU A 79 -0.37 0.06 -7.00
N ARG A 80 -0.97 0.07 -5.81
CA ARG A 80 -0.37 0.64 -4.60
C ARG A 80 -0.64 -0.22 -3.38
N PHE A 81 0.35 -0.26 -2.49
CA PHE A 81 0.07 -0.49 -1.07
C PHE A 81 -0.18 0.83 -0.35
N VAL A 82 -1.09 0.78 0.62
CA VAL A 82 -1.32 1.85 1.59
C VAL A 82 -1.12 1.28 2.99
N ARG A 83 -0.11 1.78 3.70
CA ARG A 83 0.32 1.30 5.01
C ARG A 83 -0.13 2.28 6.10
N GLY A 84 -0.93 1.80 7.04
CA GLY A 84 -1.39 2.57 8.20
C GLY A 84 -0.41 2.56 9.35
N SER A 85 -0.35 3.64 10.12
CA SER A 85 0.47 3.73 11.34
C SER A 85 0.08 2.70 12.42
N ASP A 86 -1.08 2.06 12.28
CA ASP A 86 -1.64 1.05 13.16
C ASP A 86 -1.15 -0.38 12.88
N GLY A 87 -0.37 -0.59 11.81
CA GLY A 87 0.05 -1.93 11.42
C GLY A 87 -0.70 -2.50 10.21
N SER A 88 -1.81 -1.88 9.79
CA SER A 88 -2.58 -2.36 8.66
C SER A 88 -1.92 -2.05 7.31
N THR A 89 -2.11 -2.96 6.35
CA THR A 89 -1.72 -2.77 4.94
C THR A 89 -2.90 -3.04 4.03
N TYR A 90 -3.13 -2.15 3.08
CA TYR A 90 -4.16 -2.25 2.06
C TYR A 90 -3.52 -2.28 0.68
N TYR A 91 -4.10 -3.04 -0.23
CA TYR A 91 -3.73 -3.08 -1.64
C TYR A 91 -4.87 -2.52 -2.49
N THR A 92 -4.51 -1.76 -3.52
CA THR A 92 -5.41 -1.25 -4.57
C THR A 92 -4.73 -1.48 -5.91
N ASP A 93 -5.49 -1.94 -6.89
CA ASP A 93 -5.09 -2.10 -8.30
C ASP A 93 -5.79 -1.09 -9.23
N ASP A 94 -6.67 -0.26 -8.66
CA ASP A 94 -7.55 0.66 -9.38
C ASP A 94 -7.34 2.13 -8.97
N HIS A 95 -6.14 2.44 -8.45
CA HIS A 95 -5.71 3.77 -8.06
C HIS A 95 -6.64 4.37 -6.97
N TYR A 96 -6.71 3.67 -5.84
CA TYR A 96 -7.40 4.06 -4.59
C TYR A 96 -8.94 4.08 -4.67
N ARG A 97 -9.55 3.49 -5.71
CA ARG A 97 -11.03 3.44 -5.83
C ARG A 97 -11.60 2.33 -4.95
N THR A 98 -10.93 1.19 -4.89
CA THR A 98 -11.24 0.07 -4.00
C THR A 98 -9.99 -0.45 -3.30
N PHE A 99 -10.20 -1.15 -2.19
CA PHE A 99 -9.12 -1.67 -1.37
C PHE A 99 -9.38 -3.11 -0.94
N THR A 100 -8.30 -3.87 -0.85
CA THR A 100 -8.23 -5.15 -0.14
C THR A 100 -7.28 -5.00 1.05
N LYS A 101 -7.74 -5.32 2.26
CA LYS A 101 -6.88 -5.43 3.44
C LYS A 101 -6.11 -6.75 3.40
N ILE A 102 -4.79 -6.68 3.55
CA ILE A 102 -3.92 -7.85 3.64
C ILE A 102 -3.92 -8.34 5.08
N LYS A 103 -4.11 -9.65 5.28
CA LYS A 103 -4.05 -10.33 6.58
C LYS A 103 -2.67 -10.91 6.86
#